data_AF-A0A9R0XUM0-F1
#
_entry.id   AF-A0A9R0XUM0-F1
#
_cell.length_a   1.000
_cell.length_b   1.000
_cell.length_c   1.000
_cell.angle_alpha   90.00
_cell.angle_beta   90.00
_cell.angle_gamma   90.00
#
_symmetry.space_group_name_H-M   'P 1'
#
loop_
_entity.id
_entity.type
_entity.pdbx_description
1 polymer ?
#
loop_
_entity_poly.entity_id
_entity_poly.type
_entity_poly.pdbx_seq_one_letter_code
_entity_poly.pdbx_strand_id
1 'polypeptide(L)'
;MVAAKFMDDIHYNNAYFARVGGVELREMNGLELEFLFALRFRLNVTPDDFTSYCAALEGEMMTTTTPPAVMASVSVSPEEEEEDTAAVTAGGTITAFAAAARVSVAEITQ
;
A
#
# COMPACT_ATOMS: atom_id res chain seq x y z
N MET A 1 -9.75 -1.31 -6.54
CA MET A 1 -9.88 -2.58 -7.28
C MET A 1 -11.27 -2.74 -7.91
N VAL A 2 -12.36 -2.88 -7.14
CA VAL A 2 -13.71 -3.17 -7.69
C VAL A 2 -14.18 -2.10 -8.69
N ALA A 3 -13.94 -0.83 -8.41
CA ALA A 3 -14.26 0.26 -9.35
C ALA A 3 -13.52 0.10 -10.70
N ALA A 4 -12.21 -0.15 -10.67
CA ALA A 4 -11.41 -0.38 -11.88
C ALA A 4 -11.93 -1.57 -12.69
N LYS A 5 -12.29 -2.68 -12.03
CA LYS A 5 -12.90 -3.83 -12.71
C LYS A 5 -14.27 -3.56 -13.33
N PHE A 6 -15.02 -2.59 -12.80
CA PHE A 6 -16.36 -2.26 -13.26
C PHE A 6 -16.35 -1.18 -14.35
N MET A 7 -15.44 -0.21 -14.25
CA MET A 7 -15.43 0.97 -15.12
C MET A 7 -14.35 0.95 -16.21
N ASP A 8 -13.25 0.22 -16.03
CA ASP A 8 -12.13 0.24 -16.98
C ASP A 8 -12.25 -0.93 -17.98
N ASP A 9 -12.00 -0.68 -19.27
CA ASP A 9 -11.97 -1.71 -20.32
C ASP A 9 -10.85 -2.74 -20.10
N ILE A 10 -9.77 -2.34 -19.45
CA ILE A 10 -8.61 -3.17 -19.14
C ILE A 10 -8.36 -3.13 -17.65
N HIS A 11 -8.48 -4.28 -16.99
CA HIS A 11 -8.29 -4.42 -15.55
C HIS A 11 -7.47 -5.67 -15.20
N TYR A 12 -6.80 -5.64 -14.05
CA TYR A 12 -6.06 -6.80 -13.54
C TYR A 12 -6.97 -7.75 -12.74
N ASN A 13 -6.54 -9.00 -12.57
CA ASN A 13 -7.26 -9.98 -11.75
C ASN A 13 -6.93 -9.85 -10.26
N ASN A 14 -7.65 -10.58 -9.40
CA ASN A 14 -7.39 -10.54 -7.95
C ASN A 14 -6.03 -11.06 -7.55
N ALA A 15 -5.45 -12.00 -8.30
CA ALA A 15 -4.10 -12.49 -8.00
C ALA A 15 -3.06 -11.38 -8.11
N TYR A 16 -3.22 -10.47 -9.09
CA TYR A 16 -2.39 -9.29 -9.22
C TYR A 16 -2.60 -8.32 -8.06
N PHE A 17 -3.85 -7.95 -7.77
CA PHE A 17 -4.14 -7.02 -6.67
C PHE A 17 -3.74 -7.57 -5.30
N ALA A 18 -3.89 -8.87 -5.06
CA ALA A 18 -3.44 -9.53 -3.83
C ALA A 18 -1.91 -9.47 -3.68
N ARG A 19 -1.17 -9.74 -4.76
CA ARG A 19 0.30 -9.63 -4.78
C ARG A 19 0.78 -8.20 -4.50
N VAL A 20 0.16 -7.19 -5.11
CA VAL A 20 0.53 -5.78 -4.90
C VAL A 20 0.12 -5.32 -3.50
N GLY A 21 -1.05 -5.74 -3.02
CA GLY A 21 -1.59 -5.39 -1.71
C GLY A 21 -0.99 -6.16 -0.54
N GLY A 22 -0.12 -7.15 -0.78
CA GLY A 22 0.54 -7.93 0.27
C GLY A 22 -0.39 -8.85 1.06
N VAL A 23 -1.49 -9.32 0.46
CA VAL A 23 -2.47 -10.21 1.09
C VAL A 23 -2.62 -11.52 0.31
N GLU A 24 -3.16 -12.56 0.95
CA GLU A 24 -3.44 -13.80 0.25
C GLU A 24 -4.55 -13.63 -0.79
N LEU A 25 -4.45 -14.36 -1.90
CA LEU A 25 -5.48 -14.34 -2.95
C LEU A 25 -6.87 -14.72 -2.40
N ARG A 26 -6.93 -15.68 -1.47
CA ARG A 26 -8.19 -16.11 -0.86
C ARG A 26 -8.83 -14.98 -0.07
N GLU A 27 -8.04 -14.21 0.65
CA GLU A 27 -8.49 -13.05 1.40
C GLU A 27 -8.98 -11.95 0.45
N MET A 28 -8.20 -11.61 -0.58
CA MET A 28 -8.60 -10.64 -1.61
C MET A 28 -9.93 -11.01 -2.28
N ASN A 29 -10.13 -12.29 -2.60
CA ASN A 29 -11.39 -12.79 -3.15
C ASN A 29 -12.55 -12.63 -2.17
N GLY A 30 -12.31 -12.92 -0.87
CA GLY A 30 -13.31 -12.76 0.18
C GLY A 30 -13.73 -11.31 0.37
N LEU A 31 -12.76 -10.41 0.47
CA LEU A 31 -12.99 -8.97 0.64
C LEU A 31 -13.73 -8.37 -0.56
N GLU A 32 -13.42 -8.81 -1.79
CA GLU A 32 -14.17 -8.38 -2.97
C GLU A 32 -15.64 -8.80 -2.90
N LEU A 33 -15.92 -10.06 -2.57
CA LEU A 33 -17.29 -10.55 -2.45
C LEU A 33 -18.05 -9.83 -1.33
N GLU A 34 -17.44 -9.67 -0.16
CA GLU A 34 -18.05 -8.96 0.97
C GLU A 34 -18.41 -7.52 0.59
N PHE A 35 -17.50 -6.81 -0.07
CA PHE A 35 -17.74 -5.45 -0.55
C PHE A 35 -18.88 -5.39 -1.57
N LEU A 36 -18.92 -6.32 -2.54
CA LEU A 36 -19.99 -6.39 -3.53
C LEU A 36 -21.36 -6.64 -2.88
N PHE A 37 -21.43 -7.51 -1.87
CA PHE A 37 -22.65 -7.74 -1.11
C PHE A 37 -23.05 -6.54 -0.26
N ALA A 38 -22.10 -5.87 0.39
CA ALA A 38 -22.36 -4.65 1.16
C ALA A 38 -22.99 -3.55 0.30
N LEU A 39 -22.55 -3.42 -0.96
CA LEU A 39 -23.12 -2.48 -1.93
C LEU A 39 -24.39 -2.98 -2.61
N ARG A 40 -24.83 -4.22 -2.34
CA ARG A 40 -25.90 -4.90 -3.09
C ARG A 40 -25.68 -4.81 -4.60
N PHE A 41 -24.43 -4.94 -5.04
CA PHE A 41 -24.01 -4.85 -6.44
C PHE A 41 -24.37 -3.53 -7.15
N ARG A 42 -24.69 -2.46 -6.42
CA ARG A 42 -24.93 -1.12 -6.97
C ARG A 42 -23.59 -0.39 -7.16
N LEU A 43 -22.92 -0.67 -8.28
CA LEU A 43 -21.58 -0.13 -8.59
C LEU A 43 -21.60 1.08 -9.52
N ASN A 44 -22.72 1.32 -10.21
CA ASN A 44 -22.86 2.44 -11.14
C ASN A 44 -22.97 3.77 -10.39
N VAL A 45 -22.12 4.72 -10.76
CA VAL A 45 -22.16 6.11 -10.29
C VAL A 45 -22.59 6.98 -11.45
N THR A 46 -23.65 7.77 -11.28
CA THR A 46 -24.08 8.71 -12.32
C THR A 46 -23.19 9.97 -12.33
N PRO A 47 -23.13 10.73 -13.43
CA PRO A 47 -22.40 12.00 -13.46
C PRO A 47 -22.87 12.99 -12.38
N ASP A 48 -24.17 13.00 -12.07
CA ASP A 48 -24.75 13.84 -11.03
C ASP A 48 -24.30 13.39 -9.63
N ASP A 49 -24.32 12.07 -9.36
CA ASP A 49 -23.80 11.52 -8.09
C ASP A 49 -22.32 11.89 -7.90
N PHE A 50 -21.50 11.68 -8.93
CA PHE A 50 -20.07 12.00 -8.90
C PHE A 50 -19.83 13.48 -8.58
N THR A 51 -20.53 14.37 -9.28
CA THR A 51 -20.42 15.82 -9.08
C THR A 51 -20.82 16.22 -7.66
N SER A 52 -21.90 15.66 -7.13
CA SER A 52 -22.35 15.91 -5.76
C SER A 52 -21.32 15.49 -4.71
N TYR A 53 -20.69 14.32 -4.88
CA TYR A 53 -19.67 13.85 -3.95
C TYR A 53 -18.37 14.66 -4.03
N CYS A 54 -17.95 15.09 -5.22
CA CYS A 54 -16.80 15.99 -5.38
C CYS A 54 -17.02 17.32 -4.63
N ALA A 55 -18.18 17.96 -4.84
CA ALA A 55 -18.51 19.21 -4.15
C ALA A 55 -18.55 19.05 -2.62
N ALA A 56 -19.07 17.93 -2.12
CA ALA A 56 -19.07 17.62 -0.68
C ALA A 56 -17.64 17.50 -0.12
N LEU A 57 -16.75 16.78 -0.82
CA LEU A 57 -15.36 16.61 -0.40
C LEU A 57 -14.58 17.94 -0.40
N GLU A 58 -14.77 18.77 -1.42
CA GLU A 58 -14.17 20.12 -1.50
C GLU A 58 -14.61 21.02 -0.34
N GLY A 59 -15.89 20.93 0.04
CA GLY A 59 -16.44 21.64 1.20
C GLY A 59 -15.75 21.26 2.52
N GLU A 60 -15.55 19.96 2.76
CA GLU A 60 -14.88 19.47 3.98
C GLU A 60 -13.41 19.89 4.05
N MET A 61 -12.68 19.84 2.94
CA MET A 61 -11.26 20.23 2.89
C MET A 61 -11.04 21.69 3.32
N MET A 62 -11.95 22.60 2.95
CA MET A 62 -11.86 24.02 3.30
C MET A 62 -12.02 24.29 4.81
N THR A 63 -12.62 23.36 5.57
CA THR A 63 -12.84 23.52 7.02
C THR A 63 -11.66 23.08 7.89
N THR A 64 -10.68 22.38 7.32
CA THR A 64 -9.56 21.76 8.08
C THR A 64 -8.27 22.58 8.08
N THR A 65 -8.23 23.75 7.42
CA THR A 65 -7.04 24.60 7.29
C THR A 65 -6.67 25.41 8.55
N THR A 66 -7.22 25.10 9.73
CA THR A 66 -6.69 25.65 10.98
C THR A 66 -5.59 24.70 11.47
N PRO A 67 -4.30 25.05 11.38
CA PRO A 67 -3.25 24.17 11.87
C PRO A 67 -3.42 23.97 13.38
N PRO A 68 -3.30 22.73 13.91
CA PRO A 68 -3.15 22.55 15.35
C PRO A 68 -1.86 23.26 15.75
N ALA A 69 -1.95 24.19 16.70
CA ALA A 69 -0.82 24.90 17.29
C ALA A 69 0.02 23.98 18.20
N VAL A 70 0.50 22.86 17.68
CA VAL A 70 1.49 21.93 18.25
C VAL A 70 2.01 21.16 17.03
N MET A 71 3.18 21.44 16.50
CA MET A 71 4.41 20.73 16.82
C MET A 71 5.58 21.56 16.29
N ALA A 72 6.42 22.02 17.23
CA ALA A 72 7.66 22.70 16.95
C ALA A 72 8.72 21.75 16.35
N SER A 73 9.53 22.32 15.44
CA SER A 73 10.92 21.97 15.10
C SER A 73 11.26 20.53 14.69
N VAL A 74 11.44 20.31 13.39
CA VAL A 74 12.52 19.46 12.87
C VAL A 74 13.21 20.22 11.73
N SER A 75 14.36 20.81 12.03
CA SER A 75 15.30 21.36 11.05
C SER A 75 16.09 20.20 10.45
N VAL A 76 15.82 19.87 9.19
CA VAL A 76 16.64 18.94 8.40
C VAL A 76 17.42 19.75 7.38
N SER A 77 18.74 19.71 7.47
CA SER A 77 19.68 20.27 6.50
C SER A 77 19.79 19.32 5.29
N PRO A 78 20.03 19.82 4.06
CA PRO A 78 20.18 18.95 2.90
C PRO A 78 21.58 18.34 2.86
N GLU A 79 21.64 17.01 2.80
CA GLU A 79 22.84 16.24 2.43
C GLU A 79 22.83 16.06 0.90
N GLU A 80 23.99 16.26 0.27
CA GLU A 80 24.20 16.29 -1.18
C GLU A 80 24.16 14.88 -1.80
N GLU A 81 23.59 14.75 -3.01
CA GLU A 81 23.56 13.51 -3.79
C GLU A 81 24.91 13.24 -4.47
N GLU A 82 25.49 12.06 -4.27
CA GLU A 82 26.63 11.57 -5.06
C GLU A 82 26.16 10.49 -6.05
N GLU A 83 26.25 10.82 -7.33
CA GLU A 83 26.03 9.95 -8.49
C GLU A 83 27.29 9.12 -8.73
N ASP A 84 27.20 7.78 -8.68
CA ASP A 84 28.27 6.92 -9.18
C ASP A 84 27.75 5.98 -10.29
N THR A 85 28.23 6.27 -11.50
CA THR A 85 28.03 5.46 -12.70
C THR A 85 29.28 4.64 -12.97
N ALA A 86 29.18 3.30 -13.05
CA ALA A 86 29.80 2.50 -14.11
C ALA A 86 29.52 0.99 -13.96
N ALA A 87 29.26 0.37 -15.11
CA ALA A 87 28.97 -1.04 -15.31
C ALA A 87 30.22 -1.95 -15.30
N VAL A 88 30.01 -3.27 -15.17
CA VAL A 88 30.52 -4.37 -16.07
C VAL A 88 30.84 -5.69 -15.32
N THR A 89 30.07 -6.73 -15.69
CA THR A 89 30.37 -8.16 -15.92
C THR A 89 30.93 -9.12 -14.84
N ALA A 90 30.13 -10.18 -14.62
CA ALA A 90 30.45 -11.62 -14.54
C ALA A 90 31.72 -12.15 -13.84
N GLY A 91 31.51 -13.01 -12.82
CA GLY A 91 32.35 -14.20 -12.63
C GLY A 91 32.84 -14.48 -11.20
N GLY A 92 32.08 -15.28 -10.45
CA GLY A 92 32.56 -16.44 -9.66
C GLY A 92 33.67 -16.32 -8.58
N THR A 93 33.27 -16.74 -7.37
CA THR A 93 33.96 -17.60 -6.37
C THR A 93 34.65 -17.00 -5.11
N ILE A 94 33.95 -17.20 -3.97
CA ILE A 94 34.32 -17.61 -2.57
C ILE A 94 35.35 -16.86 -1.70
N THR A 95 34.87 -16.35 -0.56
CA THR A 95 35.49 -16.59 0.77
C THR A 95 34.47 -16.38 1.90
N ALA A 96 34.44 -17.28 2.89
CA ALA A 96 33.47 -17.34 3.99
C ALA A 96 34.00 -16.69 5.28
N PHE A 97 33.13 -16.14 6.14
CA PHE A 97 33.38 -16.14 7.58
C PHE A 97 32.13 -15.92 8.47
N ALA A 98 32.03 -16.78 9.50
CA ALA A 98 31.34 -16.66 10.78
C ALA A 98 29.80 -16.69 10.88
N ALA A 99 29.31 -17.87 11.24
CA ALA A 99 28.05 -18.12 11.94
C ALA A 99 28.10 -17.71 13.42
N ALA A 100 26.97 -17.27 13.99
CA ALA A 100 26.64 -17.47 15.40
C ALA A 100 25.12 -17.42 15.62
N ALA A 101 24.49 -18.61 15.71
CA ALA A 101 23.31 -18.83 16.56
C ALA A 101 23.71 -18.56 18.03
N ARG A 102 22.84 -18.25 19.00
CA ARG A 102 21.76 -19.01 19.67
C ARG A 102 21.29 -18.12 20.85
N VAL A 103 20.09 -18.19 21.45
CA VAL A 103 19.55 -19.28 22.27
C VAL A 103 18.08 -18.95 22.61
N SER A 104 17.22 -19.97 22.58
CA SER A 104 15.94 -20.05 23.30
C SER A 104 15.99 -21.27 24.22
N VAL A 105 15.59 -21.15 25.49
CA VAL A 105 15.23 -22.23 26.44
C VAL A 105 14.40 -21.55 27.57
N ALA A 106 13.32 -22.06 28.18
CA ALA A 106 12.77 -23.40 28.32
C ALA A 106 11.29 -23.32 28.75
N GLU A 107 10.46 -24.24 28.27
CA GLU A 107 9.34 -24.78 29.05
C GLU A 107 9.87 -25.97 29.89
N ILE A 108 9.45 -26.07 31.14
CA ILE A 108 9.68 -27.23 32.01
C ILE A 108 8.31 -27.82 32.36
N THR A 109 8.09 -29.04 31.89
CA THR A 109 6.99 -29.95 32.22
C THR A 109 7.13 -30.48 33.65
N GLN A 110 6.00 -30.78 34.30
CA GLN A 110 5.74 -32.14 34.74
C GLN A 110 4.25 -32.47 34.68
#